data_AF-A0A814F5P2-F1
#
_entry.id   AF-A0A814F5P2-F1
#
_cell.length_a   1.000
_cell.length_b   1.000
_cell.length_c   1.000
_cell.angle_alpha   90.00
_cell.angle_beta   90.00
_cell.angle_gamma   90.00
#
_symmetry.space_group_name_H-M   'P 1'
#
loop_
_entity.id
_entity.type
_entity.pdbx_description
1 polymer ?
#
loop_
_entity_poly.entity_id
_entity_poly.type
_entity_poly.pdbx_seq_one_letter_code
_entity_poly.pdbx_strand_id
1 'polypeptide(L)'
;MGVGKSKLATVTVVALEERQSNVPLPPFRSGAGANGVTEGVWMWSHPLPHPDREQKKKGSVMILDCEGMGDLDEHIGANLYLFCMLMSTAFAVILRPSRVDRSQCDRLYHALCCFERMRTPYVLPNV
;
A
#
# COMPACT_ATOMS: atom_id res chain seq x y z
N MET A 1 6.90 1.83 16.89
CA MET A 1 7.21 3.16 16.29
C MET A 1 6.94 3.07 14.80
N GLY A 2 6.08 3.90 14.24
CA GLY A 2 5.66 3.81 12.83
C GLY A 2 6.81 3.93 11.82
N VAL A 3 6.65 3.35 10.62
CA VAL A 3 7.62 3.43 9.50
C VAL A 3 7.32 4.58 8.52
N GLY A 4 6.22 5.33 8.73
CA GLY A 4 5.86 6.49 7.89
C GLY A 4 4.99 6.19 6.65
N LYS A 5 4.37 5.00 6.54
CA LYS A 5 3.55 4.61 5.35
C LYS A 5 2.43 5.59 5.03
N SER A 6 1.59 5.87 6.01
CA SER A 6 0.45 6.78 5.87
C SER A 6 0.87 8.23 5.58
N LYS A 7 2.08 8.63 6.02
CA LYS A 7 2.66 9.94 5.70
C LYS A 7 3.09 9.99 4.23
N LEU A 8 3.74 8.94 3.73
CA LEU A 8 4.07 8.85 2.30
C LEU A 8 2.80 8.81 1.45
N ALA A 9 1.81 8.00 1.81
CA ALA A 9 0.53 7.93 1.10
C ALA A 9 -0.16 9.31 1.07
N THR A 10 -0.17 10.04 2.18
CA THR A 10 -0.69 11.41 2.26
C THR A 10 0.05 12.36 1.33
N VAL A 11 1.38 12.35 1.34
CA VAL A 11 2.18 13.21 0.45
C VAL A 11 1.90 12.88 -1.03
N THR A 12 1.75 11.60 -1.37
CA THR A 12 1.41 11.17 -2.73
C THR A 12 0.03 11.67 -3.15
N VAL A 13 -0.99 11.58 -2.28
CA VAL A 13 -2.33 12.13 -2.56
C VAL A 13 -2.24 13.63 -2.82
N VAL A 14 -1.61 14.38 -1.91
CA VAL A 14 -1.48 15.85 -2.02
C VAL A 14 -0.70 16.27 -3.28
N ALA A 15 0.33 15.50 -3.67
CA ALA A 15 1.11 15.80 -4.86
C ALA A 15 0.35 15.54 -6.17
N LEU A 16 -0.58 14.59 -6.17
CA LEU A 16 -1.40 14.23 -7.33
C LEU A 16 -2.72 14.98 -7.39
N GLU A 17 -3.24 15.46 -6.26
CA GLU A 17 -4.41 16.34 -6.25
C GLU A 17 -4.05 17.69 -6.87
N GLU A 18 -4.56 17.94 -8.08
CA GLU A 18 -4.43 19.22 -8.77
C GLU A 18 -5.24 20.35 -8.09
N ARG A 19 -6.01 20.04 -7.04
CA ARG A 19 -6.76 21.02 -6.24
C ARG A 19 -5.87 21.53 -5.11
N GLN A 20 -5.75 22.86 -5.01
CA GLN A 20 -5.39 23.49 -3.73
C GLN A 20 -6.49 23.19 -2.73
N SER A 21 -6.33 22.06 -2.04
CA SER A 21 -7.32 21.59 -1.09
C SER A 21 -7.00 22.28 0.24
N ASN A 22 -7.88 23.19 0.66
CA ASN A 22 -7.98 23.61 2.05
C ASN A 22 -8.50 22.42 2.89
N VAL A 23 -7.90 21.24 2.76
CA VAL A 23 -8.37 20.06 3.48
C VAL A 23 -7.87 20.21 4.92
N PRO A 24 -8.78 20.32 5.89
CA PRO A 24 -8.41 20.58 7.28
C PRO A 24 -7.74 19.38 7.96
N LEU A 25 -7.71 18.20 7.31
CA LEU A 25 -7.19 16.94 7.85
C LEU A 25 -6.38 16.17 6.80
N PRO A 26 -5.28 15.50 7.18
CA PRO A 26 -4.51 14.70 6.23
C PRO A 26 -5.35 13.54 5.63
N PRO A 27 -5.23 13.24 4.33
CA PRO A 27 -5.91 12.13 3.66
C PRO A 27 -5.85 10.79 4.39
N PHE A 28 -4.69 10.45 4.95
CA PHE A 28 -4.52 9.27 5.80
C PHE A 28 -4.08 9.68 7.19
N ARG A 29 -4.69 9.06 8.21
CA ARG A 29 -4.27 9.25 9.60
C ARG A 29 -2.87 8.67 9.78
N SER A 30 -1.97 9.46 10.36
CA SER A 30 -0.60 9.01 10.67
C SER A 30 -0.30 9.21 12.16
N GLY A 31 0.42 8.27 12.75
CA GLY A 31 0.88 8.34 14.14
C GLY A 31 2.36 8.71 14.25
N ALA A 32 2.70 9.49 15.28
CA ALA A 32 4.09 9.75 15.67
C ALA A 32 4.63 8.72 16.70
N GLY A 33 3.76 7.89 17.27
CA GLY A 33 4.04 7.04 18.42
C GLY A 33 4.47 5.61 18.11
N ALA A 34 4.59 4.82 19.18
CA ALA A 34 4.92 3.39 19.11
C ALA A 34 3.78 2.54 18.55
N ASN A 35 2.54 2.95 18.81
CA ASN A 35 1.31 2.21 18.54
C ASN A 35 0.90 2.27 17.06
N GLY A 36 0.28 1.20 16.58
CA GLY A 36 -0.41 1.16 15.28
C GLY A 36 -1.50 2.23 15.18
N VAL A 37 -1.71 2.76 13.98
CA VAL A 37 -2.72 3.80 13.70
C VAL A 37 -3.64 3.41 12.54
N THR A 38 -3.09 2.82 11.49
CA THR A 38 -3.88 2.25 10.39
C THR A 38 -4.23 0.81 10.74
N GLU A 39 -5.52 0.48 10.73
CA GLU A 39 -6.04 -0.88 10.91
C GLU A 39 -6.63 -1.37 9.57
N GLY A 40 -6.28 -2.57 9.13
CA GLY A 40 -6.69 -3.13 7.84
C GLY A 40 -6.14 -2.41 6.60
N VAL A 41 -6.97 -2.23 5.57
CA VAL A 41 -6.64 -1.53 4.31
C VAL A 41 -7.55 -0.32 4.14
N TRP A 42 -6.95 0.82 3.84
CA TRP A 42 -7.64 2.06 3.54
C TRP A 42 -7.34 2.53 2.14
N MET A 43 -8.36 3.05 1.47
CA MET A 43 -8.25 3.62 0.13
C MET A 43 -8.59 5.10 0.18
N TRP A 44 -7.86 5.92 -0.59
CA TRP A 44 -8.36 7.25 -0.90
C TRP A 44 -9.60 7.16 -1.79
N SER A 45 -10.71 7.72 -1.33
CA SER A 45 -12.04 7.54 -1.94
C SER A 45 -12.20 8.21 -3.30
N HIS A 46 -11.32 9.15 -3.65
CA HIS A 46 -11.38 9.89 -4.90
C HIS A 46 -10.28 9.43 -5.85
N PRO A 47 -10.60 9.01 -7.09
CA PRO A 47 -9.60 8.68 -8.08
C PRO A 47 -8.70 9.89 -8.37
N LEU A 48 -7.38 9.69 -8.30
CA LEU A 48 -6.40 10.74 -8.58
C LEU A 48 -6.04 10.73 -10.07
N PRO A 49 -5.71 11.88 -10.67
CA PRO A 49 -5.21 11.90 -12.03
C PRO A 49 -3.85 11.18 -12.09
N HIS A 50 -3.63 10.41 -13.17
CA HIS A 50 -2.34 9.80 -13.41
C HIS A 50 -1.27 10.90 -13.63
N PRO A 51 -0.04 10.80 -13.09
CA PRO A 51 0.96 11.88 -13.25
C PRO A 51 1.41 12.06 -14.72
N ASP A 52 1.51 10.96 -15.47
CA ASP A 52 1.79 11.01 -16.91
C ASP A 52 0.63 11.58 -17.73
N ARG A 53 0.92 12.57 -18.58
CA ARG A 53 -0.07 13.35 -19.34
C ARG A 53 -0.88 12.51 -20.33
N GLU A 54 -0.27 11.51 -20.95
CA GLU A 54 -0.97 10.64 -21.90
C GLU A 54 -1.87 9.64 -21.18
N GLN A 55 -1.47 9.20 -19.99
CA GLN A 55 -2.26 8.29 -19.15
C GLN A 55 -3.41 8.99 -18.39
N LYS A 56 -3.34 10.31 -18.16
CA LYS A 56 -4.42 11.08 -17.50
C LYS A 56 -5.81 10.86 -18.14
N LYS A 57 -5.85 10.61 -19.44
CA LYS A 57 -7.09 10.39 -20.20
C LYS A 57 -7.54 8.92 -20.21
N LYS A 58 -6.68 7.99 -19.79
CA LYS A 58 -6.87 6.54 -19.91
C LYS A 58 -7.12 5.86 -18.57
N GLY A 59 -6.74 6.50 -17.47
CA GLY A 59 -6.89 5.90 -16.16
C GLY A 59 -6.68 6.87 -15.02
N SER A 60 -6.92 6.36 -13.82
CA SER A 60 -6.73 7.05 -12.55
C SER A 60 -5.71 6.30 -11.68
N VAL A 61 -5.17 7.00 -10.69
CA VAL A 61 -4.33 6.45 -9.64
C VAL A 61 -5.19 6.29 -8.39
N MET A 62 -5.12 5.10 -7.80
CA MET A 62 -5.73 4.78 -6.52
C MET A 62 -4.61 4.51 -5.51
N ILE A 63 -4.71 5.12 -4.33
CA ILE A 63 -3.72 4.95 -3.26
C ILE A 63 -4.32 4.07 -2.17
N LEU A 64 -3.60 2.99 -1.86
CA LEU A 64 -3.90 2.07 -0.77
C LEU A 64 -2.88 2.28 0.36
N ASP A 65 -3.36 2.55 1.57
CA ASP A 65 -2.56 2.49 2.81
C ASP A 65 -2.99 1.26 3.62
N CYS A 66 -2.04 0.60 4.27
CA CYS A 66 -2.30 -0.63 5.01
C CYS A 66 -1.71 -0.61 6.41
N GLU A 67 -2.25 -1.46 7.26
CA GLU A 67 -1.76 -1.70 8.61
C GLU A 67 -0.29 -2.15 8.64
N GLY A 68 0.39 -1.83 9.73
CA GLY A 68 1.78 -2.21 9.93
C GLY A 68 1.90 -3.72 10.19
N MET A 69 2.71 -4.41 9.39
CA MET A 69 3.01 -5.84 9.58
C MET A 69 3.58 -6.20 10.96
N GLY A 70 4.22 -5.24 11.64
CA GLY A 70 4.78 -5.45 12.97
C GLY A 70 3.74 -5.45 14.09
N ASP A 71 2.51 -5.07 13.81
CA ASP A 71 1.42 -4.94 14.78
C ASP A 71 0.42 -6.12 14.70
N LEU A 72 0.57 -7.00 13.70
CA LEU A 72 -0.33 -8.10 13.40
C LEU A 72 0.27 -9.48 13.73
N ASP A 73 -0.61 -10.46 13.95
CA ASP A 73 -0.24 -11.87 13.87
C ASP A 73 0.41 -12.19 12.52
N GLU A 74 1.38 -13.10 12.50
CA GLU A 74 2.18 -13.41 11.31
C GLU A 74 1.31 -13.85 10.12
N HIS A 75 0.27 -14.66 10.35
CA HIS A 75 -0.62 -15.12 9.30
C HIS A 75 -1.53 -13.99 8.79
N ILE A 76 -2.05 -13.16 9.70
CA ILE A 76 -2.91 -12.03 9.34
C ILE A 76 -2.11 -11.00 8.54
N GLY A 77 -0.91 -10.65 9.02
CA GLY A 77 0.00 -9.75 8.32
C GLY A 77 0.34 -10.29 6.93
N ALA A 78 0.74 -11.57 6.82
CA ALA A 78 1.06 -12.17 5.53
C ALA A 78 -0.10 -12.10 4.53
N ASN A 79 -1.33 -12.40 4.96
CA ASN A 79 -2.51 -12.32 4.11
C ASN A 79 -2.84 -10.89 3.68
N LEU A 80 -2.74 -9.93 4.60
CA LEU A 80 -2.95 -8.51 4.31
C LEU A 80 -1.95 -8.01 3.25
N TYR A 81 -0.67 -8.32 3.46
CA TYR A 81 0.40 -7.94 2.55
C TYR A 81 0.20 -8.50 1.14
N LEU A 82 -0.18 -9.78 1.08
CA LEU A 82 -0.44 -10.49 -0.15
C LEU A 82 -1.69 -9.96 -0.87
N PHE A 83 -2.75 -9.63 -0.14
CA PHE A 83 -3.92 -8.94 -0.68
C PHE A 83 -3.52 -7.59 -1.30
N CYS A 84 -2.74 -6.78 -0.59
CA CYS A 84 -2.28 -5.49 -1.13
C CYS A 84 -1.41 -5.68 -2.37
N MET A 85 -0.55 -6.70 -2.43
CA MET A 85 0.23 -7.02 -3.63
C MET A 85 -0.68 -7.42 -4.81
N LEU A 86 -1.69 -8.27 -4.59
CA LEU A 86 -2.63 -8.70 -5.63
C LEU A 86 -3.47 -7.55 -6.20
N MET A 87 -3.85 -6.59 -5.35
CA MET A 87 -4.68 -5.46 -5.74
C MET A 87 -3.89 -4.30 -6.36
N SER A 88 -2.57 -4.29 -6.21
CA SER A 88 -1.73 -3.16 -6.64
C SER A 88 -1.02 -3.43 -7.96
N THR A 89 -1.01 -2.46 -8.86
CA THR A 89 -0.14 -2.46 -10.04
C THR A 89 1.29 -2.03 -9.72
N ALA A 90 1.47 -1.26 -8.64
CA ALA A 90 2.76 -0.87 -8.08
C ALA A 90 2.70 -1.01 -6.56
N PHE A 91 3.69 -1.67 -5.97
CA PHE A 91 3.69 -1.98 -4.53
C PHE A 91 4.95 -1.40 -3.85
N ALA A 92 4.75 -0.55 -2.83
CA ALA A 92 5.85 0.13 -2.14
C ALA A 92 6.14 -0.50 -0.77
N VAL A 93 7.35 -1.02 -0.59
CA VAL A 93 7.83 -1.56 0.69
C VAL A 93 8.55 -0.47 1.47
N ILE A 94 8.00 -0.07 2.61
CA ILE A 94 8.58 1.00 3.45
C ILE A 94 9.18 0.36 4.70
N LEU A 95 10.51 0.41 4.79
CA LEU A 95 11.28 -0.17 5.87
C LEU A 95 11.78 0.94 6.81
N ARG A 96 11.81 0.65 8.12
CA ARG A 96 12.43 1.54 9.12
C ARG A 96 13.96 1.56 9.06
N PRO A 97 14.64 0.39 9.05
CA PRO A 97 16.09 0.41 9.13
C PRO A 97 16.69 1.02 7.87
N SER A 98 17.79 1.74 8.05
CA SER A 98 18.58 2.31 6.95
C SER A 98 19.24 1.25 6.06
N ARG A 99 19.21 -0.02 6.50
CA ARG A 99 19.75 -1.16 5.77
C ARG A 99 18.70 -2.24 5.66
N VAL A 100 18.57 -2.78 4.45
CA VAL A 100 17.78 -3.98 4.20
C VAL A 100 18.57 -5.17 4.73
N ASP A 101 17.99 -5.90 5.67
CA ASP A 101 18.59 -7.13 6.18
C ASP A 101 18.06 -8.37 5.45
N ARG A 102 18.73 -9.50 5.65
CA ARG A 102 18.36 -10.77 5.00
C ARG A 102 16.95 -11.21 5.36
N SER A 103 16.53 -11.02 6.61
CA SER A 103 15.20 -11.44 7.06
C SER A 103 14.07 -10.67 6.35
N GLN A 104 14.31 -9.39 6.03
CA GLN A 104 13.37 -8.56 5.28
C GLN A 104 13.29 -9.01 3.81
N CYS A 105 14.44 -9.32 3.21
CA CYS A 105 14.48 -9.91 1.87
C CYS A 105 13.74 -11.25 1.82
N ASP A 106 13.97 -12.13 2.79
CA ASP A 106 13.35 -13.45 2.83
C ASP A 106 11.81 -13.36 2.98
N ARG A 107 11.31 -12.42 3.80
CA ARG A 107 9.87 -12.14 3.94
C ARG A 107 9.25 -11.62 2.64
N LEU A 108 9.91 -10.68 1.98
CA LEU A 108 9.46 -10.15 0.69
C LEU A 108 9.46 -11.24 -0.38
N TYR A 109 10.52 -12.05 -0.43
CA TYR A 109 10.64 -13.17 -1.36
C TYR A 109 9.54 -14.21 -1.13
N HIS A 110 9.26 -14.58 0.11
CA HIS A 110 8.17 -15.49 0.44
C HIS A 110 6.81 -14.95 -0.03
N ALA A 111 6.52 -13.67 0.21
CA ALA A 111 5.29 -13.04 -0.26
C ALA A 111 5.18 -13.01 -1.79
N LEU A 112 6.28 -12.74 -2.50
CA LEU A 112 6.34 -12.80 -3.97
C LEU A 112 6.05 -14.21 -4.48
N CYS A 113 6.63 -15.24 -3.88
CA CYS A 113 6.32 -16.63 -4.22
C CYS A 113 4.83 -16.95 -4.05
N CYS A 114 4.21 -16.49 -2.96
CA CYS A 114 2.77 -16.67 -2.75
C CYS A 114 1.92 -15.91 -3.79
N PHE A 115 2.33 -14.68 -4.13
CA PHE A 115 1.68 -13.86 -5.16
C PHE A 115 1.72 -14.54 -6.52
N GLU A 116 2.88 -15.04 -6.95
CA GLU A 116 3.03 -15.78 -8.21
C GLU A 116 2.13 -17.03 -8.23
N ARG A 117 2.11 -17.81 -7.15
CA ARG A 117 1.26 -18.99 -7.04
C ARG A 117 -0.23 -18.68 -7.15
N MET A 118 -0.69 -17.52 -6.66
CA MET A 118 -2.08 -17.11 -6.79
C MET A 118 -2.43 -16.45 -8.11
N ARG A 119 -1.46 -15.81 -8.79
CA ARG A 119 -1.67 -15.27 -10.14
C ARG A 119 -1.59 -16.33 -11.23
N THR A 120 -1.07 -17.52 -10.93
CA THR A 120 -1.25 -18.69 -11.81
C THR A 120 -2.74 -18.77 -12.17
N PRO A 121 -3.10 -18.76 -13.46
CA PRO A 121 -4.50 -18.67 -13.85
C PRO A 121 -5.26 -19.86 -13.27
N TYR A 122 -6.02 -19.60 -12.20
CA TYR A 122 -7.17 -20.42 -11.90
C TYR A 122 -8.10 -20.22 -13.08
N VAL A 123 -8.08 -21.19 -14.00
CA VAL A 123 -9.18 -21.39 -14.93
C VAL A 123 -10.38 -21.62 -14.01
N LEU A 124 -11.15 -20.55 -13.74
CA LEU A 124 -12.46 -20.70 -13.17
C LEU A 124 -13.17 -21.64 -14.14
N PRO A 125 -13.56 -22.87 -13.72
CA PRO A 125 -14.36 -23.72 -14.58
C PRO A 125 -15.59 -22.88 -14.93
N ASN A 126 -15.79 -22.65 -16.23
CA ASN A 126 -16.85 -21.79 -16.76
C ASN A 126 -18.15 -22.03 -15.98
N VAL A 127 -18.57 -21.04 -15.18
CA VAL A 127 -19.88 -20.98 -14.55
C VAL A 127 -20.81 -20.21 -15.47
#